data_AF-A0A0G0FWL4-F1
#
_entry.id   AF-A0A0G0FWL4-F1
#
_cell.length_a   1.000
_cell.length_b   1.000
_cell.length_c   1.000
_cell.angle_alpha   90.00
_cell.angle_beta   90.00
_cell.angle_gamma   90.00
#
_symmetry.space_group_name_H-M   'P 1'
#
loop_
_entity.id
_entity.type
_entity.pdbx_description
1 polymer ?
#
loop_
_entity_poly.entity_id
_entity_poly.type
_entity_poly.pdbx_seq_one_letter_code
_entity_poly.pdbx_strand_id
1 'polypeptide(L)'
;MNKQTRAVFFFLVALVAILAGSTSFFAAKTYKISNSSKIKPLETNSPEISPTPSAVSSSAVVKPASSVEKPSKPADTYTVQRGETLFVVAQSQGSSWQDIAEANGMSDVDKIQAGQVVVVPKNGQVDFTIDNTRSASLQKDVDIGKYQFRLSPEDTARSDAPNVYGLQITDTFTLKSSDNGNAQVQATREGKNFIIKLTQPATKGDKGIWAIESIRPI
;
A
#
# COMPACT_ATOMS: atom_id res chain seq x y z
N MET A 1 66.75 -9.42 29.70
CA MET A 1 67.63 -10.61 29.60
C MET A 1 66.79 -11.78 30.11
N ASN A 2 66.14 -12.63 29.30
CA ASN A 2 66.63 -13.76 28.47
C ASN A 2 65.52 -14.10 27.44
N LYS A 3 65.74 -14.26 26.13
CA LYS A 3 66.48 -15.31 25.38
C LYS A 3 65.85 -16.71 25.40
N GLN A 4 64.81 -16.88 24.57
CA GLN A 4 64.61 -18.00 23.63
C GLN A 4 63.76 -17.42 22.47
N THR A 5 64.30 -16.80 21.39
CA THR A 5 64.77 -17.43 20.13
C THR A 5 63.92 -18.64 19.70
N ARG A 6 63.41 -18.82 18.48
CA ARG A 6 63.74 -18.24 17.16
C ARG A 6 62.83 -18.90 16.11
N ALA A 7 62.22 -18.14 15.20
CA ALA A 7 62.00 -18.42 13.77
C ALA A 7 60.89 -17.48 13.25
N VAL A 8 61.11 -16.35 12.57
CA VAL A 8 61.77 -16.14 11.25
C VAL A 8 61.03 -16.93 10.17
N PHE A 9 60.46 -16.39 9.08
CA PHE A 9 60.47 -15.08 8.43
C PHE A 9 59.40 -15.14 7.30
N PHE A 10 58.78 -14.01 6.97
CA PHE A 10 58.50 -13.51 5.61
C PHE A 10 57.68 -14.37 4.63
N PHE A 11 56.50 -13.87 4.25
CA PHE A 11 56.18 -13.70 2.82
C PHE A 11 55.22 -12.51 2.64
N LEU A 12 55.74 -11.45 2.05
CA LEU A 12 55.02 -10.29 1.54
C LEU A 12 55.27 -10.27 0.04
N VAL A 13 54.30 -10.69 -0.80
CA VAL A 13 54.11 -10.22 -2.19
C VAL A 13 52.64 -10.47 -2.63
N ALA A 14 51.94 -9.34 -2.84
CA ALA A 14 50.89 -9.01 -3.83
C ALA A 14 49.92 -10.06 -4.42
N LEU A 15 48.61 -9.75 -4.39
CA LEU A 15 47.83 -9.58 -5.64
C LEU A 15 46.58 -8.70 -5.43
N VAL A 16 46.48 -7.64 -6.23
CA VAL A 16 45.27 -6.87 -6.54
C VAL A 16 44.45 -7.67 -7.55
N ALA A 17 43.12 -7.78 -7.38
CA ALA A 17 42.11 -7.63 -8.46
C ALA A 17 40.72 -8.27 -8.16
N ILE A 18 39.71 -7.39 -8.20
CA ILE A 18 38.43 -7.52 -8.95
C ILE A 18 37.29 -8.36 -8.34
N LEU A 19 36.18 -7.62 -8.16
CA LEU A 19 34.76 -7.97 -8.28
C LEU A 19 34.43 -9.42 -8.65
N ALA A 20 33.70 -10.11 -7.76
CA ALA A 20 32.70 -11.09 -8.19
C ALA A 20 31.70 -11.42 -7.06
N GLY A 21 30.46 -10.98 -7.26
CA GLY A 21 29.30 -11.84 -7.01
C GLY A 21 28.87 -12.09 -5.57
N SER A 22 28.29 -11.08 -4.90
CA SER A 22 27.17 -11.36 -4.00
C SER A 22 25.95 -11.72 -4.85
N THR A 23 25.82 -12.99 -5.22
CA THR A 23 24.58 -13.51 -5.80
C THR A 23 23.55 -13.61 -4.68
N SER A 24 22.80 -12.54 -4.47
CA SER A 24 21.55 -12.61 -3.71
C SER A 24 20.62 -13.56 -4.47
N PHE A 25 20.46 -14.78 -3.97
CA PHE A 25 19.42 -15.70 -4.42
C PHE A 25 18.07 -15.12 -3.99
N PHE A 26 17.44 -14.34 -4.87
CA PHE A 26 16.03 -14.02 -4.74
C PHE A 26 15.23 -15.27 -5.11
N ALA A 27 14.75 -15.99 -4.10
CA ALA A 27 13.68 -16.96 -4.27
C ALA A 27 12.38 -16.21 -4.56
N ALA A 28 12.15 -15.87 -5.84
CA ALA A 28 10.84 -15.40 -6.27
C ALA A 28 9.86 -16.58 -6.16
N LYS A 29 9.02 -16.58 -5.13
CA LYS A 29 7.89 -17.50 -5.03
C LYS A 29 6.91 -17.12 -6.14
N THR A 30 6.91 -17.91 -7.22
CA THR A 30 6.06 -17.69 -8.38
C THR A 30 4.61 -18.01 -8.02
N TYR A 31 3.82 -16.98 -7.77
CA TYR A 31 2.38 -17.12 -7.66
C TYR A 31 1.79 -17.13 -9.09
N LYS A 32 1.33 -18.29 -9.55
CA LYS A 32 0.62 -18.41 -10.82
C LYS A 32 -0.71 -17.66 -10.72
N ILE A 33 -0.81 -16.52 -11.41
CA ILE A 33 -2.07 -15.81 -11.59
C ILE A 33 -2.80 -16.48 -12.76
N SER A 34 -3.75 -17.37 -12.47
CA SER A 34 -4.69 -17.87 -13.47
C SER A 34 -5.91 -16.96 -13.51
N ASN A 35 -5.90 -15.97 -14.40
CA ASN A 35 -7.09 -15.19 -14.75
C ASN A 35 -7.57 -15.64 -16.14
N SER A 36 -8.35 -16.72 -16.21
CA SER A 36 -8.90 -17.24 -17.47
C SER A 36 -10.27 -16.64 -17.76
N SER A 37 -10.27 -15.38 -18.22
CA SER A 37 -11.44 -14.77 -18.85
C SER A 37 -11.27 -14.83 -20.37
N LYS A 38 -11.87 -15.84 -20.98
CA LYS A 38 -11.94 -16.07 -22.43
C LYS A 38 -12.73 -14.93 -23.07
N ILE A 39 -12.08 -14.05 -23.83
CA ILE A 39 -12.75 -12.99 -24.61
C ILE A 39 -12.65 -13.36 -26.10
N LYS A 40 -13.80 -13.57 -26.73
CA LYS A 40 -14.00 -13.81 -28.17
C LYS A 40 -14.05 -12.44 -28.88
N PRO A 41 -13.37 -12.23 -30.03
CA PRO A 41 -13.39 -10.94 -30.72
C PRO A 41 -14.80 -10.59 -31.23
N LEU A 42 -15.17 -9.31 -31.06
CA LEU A 42 -16.42 -8.69 -31.47
C LEU A 42 -16.27 -8.18 -32.92
N GLU A 43 -17.02 -8.76 -33.86
CA GLU A 43 -17.15 -8.20 -35.21
C GLU A 43 -18.38 -7.27 -35.29
N THR A 44 -18.12 -6.15 -35.96
CA THR A 44 -18.98 -5.04 -36.36
C THR A 44 -20.19 -5.48 -37.19
N ASN A 45 -21.40 -5.00 -36.85
CA ASN A 45 -22.44 -4.61 -37.81
C ASN A 45 -23.53 -3.76 -37.11
N SER A 46 -23.90 -2.64 -37.74
CA SER A 46 -25.02 -1.73 -37.44
C SER A 46 -25.68 -1.40 -38.81
N PRO A 47 -26.97 -1.01 -38.97
CA PRO A 47 -27.84 -0.32 -37.99
C PRO A 47 -29.35 -0.71 -37.95
N GLU A 48 -30.08 -0.02 -37.06
CA GLU A 48 -31.54 0.31 -37.04
C GLU A 48 -32.52 -0.87 -36.73
N ILE A 49 -33.55 -0.79 -35.86
CA ILE A 49 -34.74 0.08 -35.79
C ILE A 49 -35.35 0.03 -34.36
N SER A 50 -35.99 1.11 -33.87
CA SER A 50 -36.85 1.14 -32.66
C SER A 50 -38.33 1.27 -33.07
N PRO A 51 -39.33 0.77 -32.31
CA PRO A 51 -39.79 1.48 -31.10
C PRO A 51 -40.24 0.58 -29.91
N THR A 52 -40.36 1.20 -28.73
CA THR A 52 -40.86 0.68 -27.43
C THR A 52 -42.41 0.64 -27.38
N PRO A 53 -43.12 -0.07 -26.46
CA PRO A 53 -43.15 0.26 -25.00
C PRO A 53 -43.34 -0.90 -23.96
N SER A 54 -42.76 -0.67 -22.77
CA SER A 54 -43.26 -0.91 -21.39
C SER A 54 -43.60 -2.30 -20.79
N ALA A 55 -42.83 -2.60 -19.71
CA ALA A 55 -43.23 -3.07 -18.36
C ALA A 55 -43.59 -4.56 -18.10
N VAL A 56 -42.75 -5.29 -17.34
CA VAL A 56 -42.87 -5.47 -15.87
C VAL A 56 -41.64 -6.16 -15.25
N SER A 57 -41.14 -5.55 -14.17
CA SER A 57 -40.53 -6.12 -12.95
C SER A 57 -39.89 -7.52 -12.96
N SER A 58 -38.56 -7.55 -12.81
CA SER A 58 -37.88 -8.13 -11.62
C SER A 58 -36.35 -8.00 -11.79
N SER A 59 -35.81 -6.79 -11.63
CA SER A 59 -34.38 -6.62 -11.36
C SER A 59 -34.20 -6.59 -9.85
N ALA A 60 -33.98 -7.77 -9.28
CA ALA A 60 -33.24 -7.85 -8.03
C ALA A 60 -31.90 -7.13 -8.26
N VAL A 61 -31.72 -5.98 -7.64
CA VAL A 61 -30.48 -5.23 -7.64
C VAL A 61 -29.45 -6.07 -6.90
N VAL A 62 -28.78 -6.97 -7.62
CA VAL A 62 -27.49 -7.50 -7.19
C VAL A 62 -26.52 -6.33 -7.18
N LYS A 63 -26.34 -5.75 -5.99
CA LYS A 63 -25.19 -4.91 -5.65
C LYS A 63 -23.95 -5.65 -6.16
N PRO A 64 -23.15 -5.08 -7.07
CA PRO A 64 -21.96 -5.76 -7.58
C PRO A 64 -21.07 -6.20 -6.44
N ALA A 65 -20.68 -7.47 -6.46
CA ALA A 65 -19.75 -8.06 -5.53
C ALA A 65 -18.42 -7.30 -5.56
N SER A 66 -18.10 -6.73 -4.40
CA SER A 66 -16.77 -6.60 -3.83
C SER A 66 -15.69 -5.97 -4.72
N SER A 67 -15.62 -4.64 -4.66
CA SER A 67 -14.31 -3.99 -4.49
C SER A 67 -13.55 -4.75 -3.39
N VAL A 68 -12.27 -5.07 -3.60
CA VAL A 68 -11.43 -5.77 -2.61
C VAL A 68 -11.22 -4.81 -1.44
N GLU A 69 -12.21 -4.74 -0.55
CA GLU A 69 -12.28 -3.72 0.48
C GLU A 69 -11.19 -4.00 1.52
N LYS A 70 -10.28 -3.04 1.67
CA LYS A 70 -9.08 -3.06 2.52
C LYS A 70 -9.48 -3.24 4.01
N PRO A 71 -8.64 -3.87 4.84
CA PRO A 71 -8.93 -4.03 6.28
C PRO A 71 -8.83 -2.72 7.07
N SER A 72 -8.24 -1.67 6.50
CA SER A 72 -8.13 -0.36 7.14
C SER A 72 -8.35 0.78 6.16
N LYS A 73 -8.74 1.94 6.70
CA LYS A 73 -8.96 3.20 5.97
C LYS A 73 -8.41 4.38 6.77
N PRO A 74 -8.06 5.52 6.14
CA PRO A 74 -7.65 6.72 6.87
C PRO A 74 -8.67 7.09 7.97
N ALA A 75 -8.18 7.32 9.18
CA ALA A 75 -9.00 7.58 10.36
C ALA A 75 -9.58 9.00 10.32
N ASP A 76 -8.72 9.98 10.05
CA ASP A 76 -9.09 11.38 9.99
C ASP A 76 -9.37 11.78 8.54
N THR A 77 -10.65 11.99 8.25
CA THR A 77 -11.10 12.53 6.97
C THR A 77 -12.06 13.68 7.20
N TYR A 78 -12.07 14.64 6.29
CA TYR A 78 -12.96 15.79 6.33
C TYR A 78 -13.70 15.94 5.01
N THR A 79 -15.01 16.17 5.09
CA THR A 79 -15.82 16.49 3.91
C THR A 79 -15.88 18.00 3.77
N VAL A 80 -15.28 18.51 2.70
CA VAL A 80 -15.20 19.94 2.41
C VAL A 80 -16.61 20.51 2.26
N GLN A 81 -16.89 21.59 2.99
CA GLN A 81 -18.16 22.29 2.94
C GLN A 81 -18.16 23.36 1.85
N ARG A 82 -19.36 23.79 1.45
CA ARG A 82 -19.52 24.82 0.42
C ARG A 82 -18.85 26.12 0.85
N GLY A 83 -17.90 26.59 0.03
CA GLY A 83 -17.21 27.87 0.23
C GLY A 83 -15.94 27.78 1.08
N GLU A 84 -15.55 26.58 1.53
CA GLU A 84 -14.29 26.40 2.24
C GLU A 84 -13.11 26.32 1.27
N THR A 85 -11.96 26.85 1.72
CA THR A 85 -10.66 26.62 1.08
C THR A 85 -9.89 25.57 1.88
N LEU A 86 -8.88 24.96 1.27
CA LEU A 86 -8.01 24.02 1.97
C LEU A 86 -7.35 24.64 3.21
N PHE A 87 -7.05 25.94 3.17
CA PHE A 87 -6.50 26.68 4.30
C PHE A 87 -7.45 26.71 5.50
N VAL A 88 -8.72 27.07 5.28
CA VAL A 88 -9.74 27.13 6.35
C VAL A 88 -10.02 25.74 6.91
N VAL A 89 -10.10 24.72 6.04
CA VAL A 89 -10.23 23.33 6.46
C VAL A 89 -9.07 22.93 7.36
N ALA A 90 -7.83 23.13 6.91
CA ALA A 90 -6.64 22.77 7.67
C ALA A 90 -6.61 23.44 9.05
N GLN A 91 -6.87 24.75 9.09
CA GLN A 91 -6.93 25.50 10.34
C GLN A 91 -8.00 24.94 11.29
N SER A 92 -9.20 24.64 10.79
CA SER A 92 -10.29 24.08 11.61
C SER A 92 -9.96 22.70 12.17
N GLN A 93 -9.18 21.91 11.44
CA GLN A 93 -8.83 20.54 11.81
C GLN A 93 -7.51 20.44 12.58
N GLY A 94 -6.81 21.56 12.84
CA GLY A 94 -5.52 21.57 13.52
C GLY A 94 -4.42 20.87 12.72
N SER A 95 -4.42 21.02 11.40
CA SER A 95 -3.40 20.50 10.48
C SER A 95 -2.86 21.64 9.61
N SER A 96 -1.81 21.40 8.82
CA SER A 96 -1.35 22.36 7.81
C SER A 96 -1.98 22.06 6.46
N TRP A 97 -2.25 23.09 5.66
CA TRP A 97 -2.80 22.90 4.32
C TRP A 97 -1.81 22.16 3.42
N GLN A 98 -0.50 22.32 3.66
CA GLN A 98 0.56 21.58 2.98
C GLN A 98 0.48 20.08 3.29
N ASP A 99 0.35 19.71 4.57
CA ASP A 99 0.25 18.31 4.97
C ASP A 99 -0.99 17.65 4.36
N ILE A 100 -2.13 18.34 4.36
CA ILE A 100 -3.36 17.84 3.72
C ILE A 100 -3.14 17.71 2.20
N ALA A 101 -2.59 18.73 1.55
CA ALA A 101 -2.33 18.68 0.11
C ALA A 101 -1.42 17.49 -0.26
N GLU A 102 -0.31 17.34 0.45
CA GLU A 102 0.64 16.25 0.25
C GLU A 102 -0.03 14.89 0.50
N ALA A 103 -0.70 14.71 1.64
CA ALA A 103 -1.34 13.45 2.00
C ALA A 103 -2.41 13.00 1.00
N ASN A 104 -3.05 13.93 0.30
CA ASN A 104 -4.06 13.64 -0.73
C ASN A 104 -3.48 13.68 -2.16
N GLY A 105 -2.17 13.83 -2.33
CA GLY A 105 -1.52 13.89 -3.64
C GLY A 105 -1.98 15.07 -4.50
N MET A 106 -2.37 16.19 -3.89
CA MET A 106 -2.89 17.36 -4.58
C MET A 106 -1.73 18.18 -5.16
N SER A 107 -1.74 18.37 -6.48
CA SER A 107 -0.83 19.29 -7.18
C SER A 107 -1.36 20.72 -7.27
N ASP A 108 -2.68 20.90 -7.16
CA ASP A 108 -3.36 22.18 -7.23
C ASP A 108 -4.38 22.29 -6.09
N VAL A 109 -4.02 23.07 -5.07
CA VAL A 109 -4.80 23.20 -3.83
C VAL A 109 -6.05 24.06 -3.99
N ASP A 110 -6.14 24.84 -5.07
CA ASP A 110 -7.28 25.73 -5.35
C ASP A 110 -8.45 24.98 -6.03
N LYS A 111 -8.23 23.73 -6.43
CA LYS A 111 -9.24 22.88 -7.08
C LYS A 111 -10.13 22.10 -6.11
N ILE A 112 -10.02 22.33 -4.81
CA ILE A 112 -10.84 21.63 -3.82
C ILE A 112 -12.33 21.99 -3.98
N GLN A 113 -13.21 20.99 -3.88
CA GLN A 113 -14.64 21.16 -4.14
C GLN A 113 -15.51 20.82 -2.92
N ALA A 114 -16.66 21.48 -2.81
CA ALA A 114 -17.66 21.10 -1.82
C ALA A 114 -18.09 19.63 -2.01
N GLY A 115 -18.18 18.89 -0.91
CA GLY A 115 -18.46 17.45 -0.89
C GLY A 115 -17.23 16.56 -1.11
N GLN A 116 -16.06 17.13 -1.45
CA GLN A 116 -14.83 16.35 -1.55
C GLN A 116 -14.39 15.86 -0.17
N VAL A 117 -14.06 14.57 -0.07
CA VAL A 117 -13.47 14.00 1.15
C VAL A 117 -11.96 14.07 1.03
N VAL A 118 -11.31 14.66 2.03
CA VAL A 118 -9.85 14.76 2.13
C VAL A 118 -9.35 14.06 3.38
N VAL A 119 -8.22 13.38 3.28
CA VAL A 119 -7.48 12.84 4.43
C VAL A 119 -6.82 13.99 5.17
N VAL A 120 -6.91 13.99 6.50
CA VAL A 120 -6.35 15.06 7.34
C VAL A 120 -5.25 14.49 8.24
N PRO A 121 -3.97 14.66 7.89
CA PRO A 121 -2.89 14.21 8.76
C PRO A 121 -2.87 14.94 10.10
N LYS A 122 -2.45 14.23 11.15
CA LYS A 122 -2.16 14.78 12.46
C LYS A 122 -0.65 14.69 12.69
N ASN A 123 -0.01 15.83 12.98
CA ASN A 123 1.44 15.91 13.17
C ASN A 123 2.24 15.28 12.00
N GLY A 124 1.78 15.50 10.76
CA GLY A 124 2.40 14.93 9.56
C GLY A 124 2.22 13.41 9.39
N GLN A 125 1.32 12.77 10.14
CA GLN A 125 1.04 11.34 10.04
C GLN A 125 -0.43 11.11 9.66
N VAL A 126 -0.67 10.19 8.73
CA VAL A 126 -1.99 9.65 8.43
C VAL A 126 -2.18 8.36 9.21
N ASP A 127 -3.07 8.40 10.19
CA ASP A 127 -3.49 7.21 10.94
C ASP A 127 -4.63 6.49 10.23
N PHE A 128 -4.70 5.17 10.42
CA PHE A 128 -5.72 4.32 9.82
C PHE A 128 -6.57 3.66 10.90
N THR A 129 -7.88 3.69 10.71
CA THR A 129 -8.82 2.88 11.50
C THR A 129 -8.87 1.49 10.90
N ILE A 130 -8.60 0.48 11.72
CA ILE A 130 -8.65 -0.94 11.33
C ILE A 130 -10.05 -1.49 11.64
N ASP A 131 -10.68 -2.11 10.63
CA ASP A 131 -11.91 -2.86 10.79
C ASP A 131 -11.58 -4.31 11.13
N ASN A 132 -11.73 -4.67 12.42
CA ASN A 132 -11.45 -6.02 12.91
C ASN A 132 -12.39 -7.08 12.31
N THR A 133 -13.64 -6.73 12.03
CA THR A 133 -14.62 -7.67 11.44
C THR A 133 -14.25 -7.97 9.99
N ARG A 134 -13.88 -6.93 9.25
CA ARG A 134 -13.39 -7.07 7.87
C ARG A 134 -12.09 -7.85 7.83
N SER A 135 -11.17 -7.55 8.74
CA SER A 135 -9.89 -8.24 8.86
C SER A 135 -10.07 -9.73 9.14
N ALA A 136 -10.97 -10.11 10.06
CA ALA A 136 -11.28 -11.51 10.33
C ALA A 136 -11.89 -12.23 9.11
N SER A 137 -12.71 -11.52 8.31
CA SER A 137 -13.26 -12.06 7.07
C SER A 137 -12.19 -12.27 6.00
N LEU A 138 -11.28 -11.29 5.83
CA LEU A 138 -10.14 -11.39 4.93
C LEU A 138 -9.15 -12.48 5.35
N GLN A 139 -8.96 -12.69 6.65
CA GLN A 139 -8.14 -13.78 7.17
C GLN A 139 -8.68 -15.14 6.70
N LYS A 140 -9.99 -15.37 6.80
CA LYS A 140 -10.62 -16.61 6.30
C LYS A 140 -10.44 -16.79 4.79
N ASP A 141 -10.58 -15.71 4.02
CA ASP A 141 -10.33 -15.73 2.58
C ASP A 141 -8.86 -16.10 2.27
N VAL A 142 -7.91 -15.58 3.05
CA VAL A 142 -6.48 -15.89 2.93
C VAL A 142 -6.18 -17.33 3.35
N ASP A 143 -6.82 -17.84 4.39
CA ASP A 143 -6.64 -19.23 4.84
C ASP A 143 -7.08 -20.25 3.77
N ILE A 144 -8.04 -19.88 2.91
CA ILE A 144 -8.47 -20.71 1.76
C ILE A 144 -7.74 -20.40 0.45
N GLY A 145 -6.66 -19.60 0.50
CA GLY A 145 -5.77 -19.34 -0.64
C GLY A 145 -6.09 -18.10 -1.48
N LYS A 146 -7.09 -17.28 -1.10
CA LYS A 146 -7.33 -15.99 -1.78
C LYS A 146 -6.38 -14.91 -1.24
N TYR A 147 -6.18 -13.83 -1.98
CA TYR A 147 -5.47 -12.62 -1.55
C TYR A 147 -4.13 -12.85 -0.81
N GLN A 148 -3.35 -13.87 -1.21
CA GLN A 148 -2.13 -14.29 -0.51
C GLN A 148 -1.08 -13.18 -0.34
N PHE A 149 -1.13 -12.14 -1.19
CA PHE A 149 -0.29 -10.95 -1.04
C PHE A 149 -0.43 -10.30 0.36
N ARG A 150 -1.58 -10.48 1.03
CA ARG A 150 -1.83 -9.95 2.38
C ARG A 150 -0.98 -10.58 3.48
N LEU A 151 -0.28 -11.68 3.21
CA LEU A 151 0.66 -12.30 4.15
C LEU A 151 2.04 -11.61 4.16
N SER A 152 2.32 -10.80 3.14
CA SER A 152 3.54 -10.01 3.01
C SER A 152 3.28 -8.56 3.45
N PRO A 153 4.04 -8.01 4.42
CA PRO A 153 3.87 -6.62 4.82
C PRO A 153 4.21 -5.66 3.68
N GLU A 154 5.21 -5.97 2.85
CA GLU A 154 5.58 -5.14 1.70
C GLU A 154 4.51 -5.14 0.61
N ASP A 155 3.97 -6.30 0.26
CA ASP A 155 2.94 -6.40 -0.78
C ASP A 155 1.63 -5.79 -0.31
N THR A 156 1.33 -5.94 0.99
CA THR A 156 0.20 -5.24 1.61
C THR A 156 0.39 -3.73 1.57
N ALA A 157 1.55 -3.22 1.97
CA ALA A 157 1.86 -1.79 1.90
C ALA A 157 1.74 -1.28 0.46
N ARG A 158 2.31 -2.00 -0.52
CA ARG A 158 2.24 -1.67 -1.95
C ARG A 158 0.81 -1.64 -2.49
N SER A 159 -0.05 -2.54 -2.02
CA SER A 159 -1.47 -2.60 -2.41
C SER A 159 -2.31 -1.52 -1.72
N ASP A 160 -2.10 -1.32 -0.42
CA ASP A 160 -3.08 -0.64 0.42
C ASP A 160 -2.71 0.83 0.70
N ALA A 161 -1.43 1.20 0.62
CA ALA A 161 -0.94 2.58 0.84
C ALA A 161 -1.14 3.58 -0.32
N PRO A 162 -1.20 3.17 -1.61
CA PRO A 162 -1.33 4.12 -2.71
C PRO A 162 -2.51 5.10 -2.55
N ASN A 163 -2.32 6.30 -3.06
CA ASN A 163 -3.12 7.53 -2.90
C ASN A 163 -2.89 8.32 -1.60
N VAL A 164 -2.16 7.77 -0.62
CA VAL A 164 -1.70 8.56 0.54
C VAL A 164 -0.29 9.08 0.26
N TYR A 165 -0.08 10.38 0.48
CA TYR A 165 1.18 11.07 0.13
C TYR A 165 1.59 10.93 -1.35
N GLY A 166 0.62 10.72 -2.24
CA GLY A 166 0.86 10.48 -3.66
C GLY A 166 1.58 9.16 -3.97
N LEU A 167 1.70 8.25 -3.00
CA LEU A 167 2.32 6.93 -3.23
C LEU A 167 1.62 6.18 -4.36
N GLN A 168 2.42 5.50 -5.16
CA GLN A 168 2.00 4.68 -6.29
C GLN A 168 2.44 3.23 -6.08
N ILE A 169 1.72 2.30 -6.72
CA ILE A 169 2.06 0.87 -6.67
C ILE A 169 3.45 0.56 -7.26
N THR A 170 3.94 1.44 -8.15
CA THR A 170 5.25 1.35 -8.81
C THR A 170 6.40 1.91 -7.98
N ASP A 171 6.11 2.55 -6.84
CA ASP A 171 7.15 3.06 -5.95
C ASP A 171 7.91 1.92 -5.29
N THR A 172 9.08 2.23 -4.71
CA THR A 172 9.87 1.22 -4.00
C THR A 172 9.27 1.00 -2.62
N PHE A 173 9.05 -0.27 -2.24
CA PHE A 173 8.64 -0.67 -0.89
C PHE A 173 9.66 -1.66 -0.34
N THR A 174 10.20 -1.40 0.85
CA THR A 174 11.23 -2.21 1.49
C THR A 174 10.91 -2.45 2.95
N LEU A 175 10.81 -3.71 3.35
CA LEU A 175 10.64 -4.14 4.73
C LEU A 175 11.85 -3.71 5.56
N LYS A 176 11.58 -3.02 6.65
CA LYS A 176 12.59 -2.60 7.63
C LYS A 176 12.59 -3.47 8.86
N SER A 177 11.40 -3.85 9.33
CA SER A 177 11.23 -4.75 10.46
C SER A 177 9.89 -5.47 10.40
N SER A 178 9.85 -6.68 10.96
CA SER A 178 8.62 -7.43 11.20
C SER A 178 8.83 -8.26 12.46
N ASP A 179 8.07 -7.97 13.51
CA ASP A 179 8.14 -8.68 14.80
C ASP A 179 6.76 -8.72 15.47
N ASN A 180 6.39 -9.89 15.99
CA ASN A 180 5.17 -10.15 16.75
C ASN A 180 3.89 -9.54 16.13
N GLY A 181 3.76 -9.63 14.81
CA GLY A 181 2.66 -9.08 14.02
C GLY A 181 2.56 -7.56 14.03
N ASN A 182 3.70 -6.88 14.13
CA ASN A 182 3.91 -5.49 13.77
C ASN A 182 5.02 -5.42 12.72
N ALA A 183 4.92 -4.51 11.75
CA ALA A 183 5.92 -4.33 10.72
C ALA A 183 6.10 -2.86 10.37
N GLN A 184 7.29 -2.55 9.86
CA GLN A 184 7.60 -1.26 9.25
C GLN A 184 8.09 -1.49 7.83
N VAL A 185 7.42 -0.87 6.87
CA VAL A 185 7.82 -0.84 5.47
C VAL A 185 8.20 0.60 5.12
N GLN A 186 9.37 0.81 4.53
CA GLN A 186 9.72 2.09 3.95
C GLN A 186 9.22 2.13 2.51
N ALA A 187 8.50 3.20 2.15
CA ALA A 187 8.24 3.54 0.76
C ALA A 187 9.15 4.67 0.31
N THR A 188 9.59 4.65 -0.96
CA THR A 188 10.40 5.72 -1.56
C THR A 188 9.77 6.17 -2.87
N ARG A 189 9.45 7.46 -2.96
CA ARG A 189 8.85 8.11 -4.12
C ARG A 189 9.58 9.41 -4.41
N GLU A 190 10.07 9.58 -5.64
CA GLU A 190 10.70 10.85 -6.08
C GLU A 190 11.78 11.36 -5.11
N GLY A 191 12.53 10.46 -4.47
CA GLY A 191 13.56 10.79 -3.47
C GLY A 191 13.03 11.07 -2.05
N LYS A 192 11.71 11.18 -1.84
CA LYS A 192 11.07 11.26 -0.52
C LYS A 192 10.88 9.85 0.07
N ASN A 193 11.05 9.73 1.37
CA ASN A 193 10.87 8.48 2.11
C ASN A 193 9.66 8.56 3.04
N PHE A 194 9.00 7.42 3.23
CA PHE A 194 7.84 7.27 4.09
C PHE A 194 7.99 6.02 4.92
N ILE A 195 7.52 6.04 6.16
CA ILE A 195 7.38 4.85 6.99
C ILE A 195 5.91 4.49 7.06
N ILE A 196 5.61 3.27 6.64
CA ILE A 196 4.31 2.63 6.73
C ILE A 196 4.38 1.64 7.87
N LYS A 197 3.61 1.88 8.93
CA LYS A 197 3.42 0.92 10.02
C LYS A 197 2.27 0.00 9.68
N LEU A 198 2.48 -1.29 9.87
CA LEU A 198 1.46 -2.31 9.68
C LEU A 198 1.32 -3.16 10.94
N THR A 199 0.11 -3.68 11.15
CA THR A 199 -0.16 -4.66 12.20
C THR A 199 -0.95 -5.83 11.61
N GLN A 200 -0.90 -6.97 12.29
CA GLN A 200 -1.75 -8.11 12.00
C GLN A 200 -2.94 -8.12 12.98
N PRO A 201 -4.13 -7.66 12.58
CA PRO A 201 -5.25 -7.46 13.52
C PRO A 201 -6.01 -8.74 13.88
N ALA A 202 -5.97 -9.78 13.04
CA ALA A 202 -6.76 -11.00 13.24
C ALA A 202 -5.95 -12.19 13.77
N THR A 203 -4.83 -12.52 13.11
CA THR A 203 -3.96 -13.64 13.47
C THR A 203 -2.52 -13.16 13.45
N LYS A 204 -1.71 -13.54 14.44
CA LYS A 204 -0.29 -13.16 14.52
C LYS A 204 0.59 -14.22 13.86
N GLY A 205 1.75 -13.82 13.33
CA GLY A 205 2.75 -14.70 12.73
C GLY A 205 2.55 -14.94 11.23
N ASP A 206 3.17 -15.99 10.69
CA ASP A 206 3.33 -16.20 9.23
C ASP A 206 2.02 -16.29 8.42
N LYS A 207 0.90 -16.56 9.10
CA LYS A 207 -0.42 -16.67 8.47
C LYS A 207 -1.28 -15.42 8.65
N GLY A 208 -0.82 -14.45 9.43
CA GLY A 208 -1.58 -13.24 9.71
C GLY A 208 -1.64 -12.30 8.51
N ILE A 209 -2.84 -11.84 8.16
CA ILE A 209 -2.96 -10.73 7.21
C ILE A 209 -2.43 -9.43 7.82
N TRP A 210 -1.81 -8.60 6.99
CA TRP A 210 -1.39 -7.25 7.38
C TRP A 210 -2.48 -6.21 7.08
N ALA A 211 -2.52 -5.17 7.92
CA ALA A 211 -3.31 -3.97 7.73
C ALA A 211 -2.44 -2.75 8.04
N ILE A 212 -2.61 -1.66 7.29
CA ILE A 212 -1.90 -0.41 7.54
C ILE A 212 -2.47 0.23 8.81
N GLU A 213 -1.57 0.61 9.72
CA GLU A 213 -1.86 1.34 10.95
C GLU A 213 -1.58 2.84 10.76
N SER A 214 -0.44 3.20 10.15
CA SER A 214 -0.15 4.59 9.83
C SER A 214 0.86 4.77 8.71
N ILE A 215 0.87 5.96 8.11
CA ILE A 215 1.84 6.39 7.09
C ILE A 215 2.34 7.78 7.46
N ARG A 216 3.66 7.98 7.47
CA ARG A 216 4.27 9.31 7.68
C ARG A 216 5.51 9.52 6.80
N PRO A 217 5.79 10.74 6.33
CA PRO A 217 7.08 11.09 5.74
C PRO A 217 8.19 11.08 6.81
N ILE A 218 9.44 10.85 6.37
CA ILE A 218 10.64 10.83 7.22
C ILE A 218 11.84 11.54 6.59
#